data_AF-A0A6G0UDA1-F1
#
_entry.id   AF-A0A6G0UDA1-F1
#
_cell.length_a   1.000
_cell.length_b   1.000
_cell.length_c   1.000
_cell.angle_alpha   90.00
_cell.angle_beta   90.00
_cell.angle_gamma   90.00
#
_symmetry.space_group_name_H-M   'P 1'
#
loop_
_entity.id
_entity.type
_entity.pdbx_description
1 polymer ?
#
loop_
_entity_poly.entity_id
_entity_poly.type
_entity_poly.pdbx_seq_one_letter_code
_entity_poly.pdbx_strand_id
1 'polypeptide(L)'
;MRKIGSLKLIVCFATTPFGQVPVLYVDDDKLVLPETMAIYRYLAAKHGAIPDSLEDQALCDAYADHIQDFMSKVSLFIMSVTTKMPRERIVEYLTDYTKFVQERLVPDLKKQLEKNGTGWIVGDKPTWVDFLIADIIDNHLYWRETNDDEIIGELLKYREKVFGLPGLEKRLEERKTLFPPRDTPKMVKYTLFYMKINGRAGGIRLMLDYLKVPFEDKTFERSEWPTIKPTTPFGQVPILYVDDDKLVLPETLAIYR
;
A
#
# COMPACT_ATOMS: atom_id res chain seq x y z
N MET A 1 14.92 8.53 -31.32
CA MET A 1 14.70 7.15 -30.85
C MET A 1 14.59 7.14 -29.34
N ARG A 2 13.57 6.45 -28.82
CA ARG A 2 13.14 6.39 -27.42
C ARG A 2 14.25 5.90 -26.47
N LYS A 3 14.40 6.56 -25.32
CA LYS A 3 14.79 5.91 -24.06
C LYS A 3 13.72 6.25 -23.02
N ILE A 4 12.74 5.36 -22.93
CA ILE A 4 11.96 5.15 -21.71
C ILE A 4 12.86 4.28 -20.83
N GLY A 5 13.20 4.73 -19.62
CA GLY A 5 13.98 3.94 -18.68
C GLY A 5 15.05 4.73 -17.94
N SER A 6 14.62 5.47 -16.92
CA SER A 6 15.20 5.55 -15.57
C SER A 6 14.70 6.83 -14.91
N LEU A 7 13.55 6.77 -14.21
CA LEU A 7 13.28 7.79 -13.19
C LEU A 7 14.35 7.60 -12.11
N LYS A 8 15.43 8.39 -12.18
CA LYS A 8 16.24 8.66 -11.00
C LYS A 8 15.40 9.57 -10.11
N LEU A 9 14.67 8.97 -9.17
CA LEU A 9 14.13 9.71 -8.03
C LEU A 9 15.30 10.07 -7.11
N ILE A 10 16.12 11.03 -7.53
CA ILE A 10 17.01 11.76 -6.62
C ILE A 10 16.42 13.17 -6.56
N VAL A 11 15.25 13.30 -5.93
CA VAL A 11 14.89 14.58 -5.34
C VAL A 11 15.69 14.61 -4.05
N CYS A 12 16.83 15.29 -4.07
CA CYS A 12 17.59 15.51 -2.85
C CYS A 12 16.72 16.36 -1.93
N PHE A 13 16.24 15.80 -0.82
CA PHE A 13 15.43 16.54 0.16
C PHE A 13 16.08 17.88 0.57
N ALA A 14 17.41 17.98 0.51
CA ALA A 14 18.14 19.21 0.81
C ALA A 14 17.86 20.39 -0.14
N THR A 15 17.33 20.15 -1.35
CA THR A 15 17.09 21.21 -2.34
C THR A 15 15.62 21.59 -2.51
N THR A 16 14.69 20.92 -1.81
CA THR A 16 13.27 21.30 -1.84
C THR A 16 12.96 22.36 -0.79
N PRO A 17 11.99 23.27 -1.03
CA PRO A 17 11.49 24.15 0.02
C PRO A 17 11.05 23.33 1.23
N PHE A 18 11.43 23.81 2.42
CA PHE A 18 11.19 23.16 3.73
C PHE A 18 11.80 21.75 3.89
N GLY A 19 12.60 21.29 2.94
CA GLY A 19 13.20 19.96 2.99
C GLY A 19 12.20 18.81 2.84
N GLN A 20 11.02 19.09 2.28
CA GLN A 20 9.91 18.15 2.19
C GLN A 20 9.37 18.05 0.75
N VAL A 21 8.58 17.02 0.51
CA VAL A 21 7.83 16.78 -0.74
C VAL A 21 6.37 16.46 -0.36
N PRO A 22 5.39 16.72 -1.24
CA PRO A 22 5.50 17.18 -2.64
C PRO A 22 5.83 18.67 -2.80
N VAL A 23 6.33 19.01 -3.99
CA VAL A 23 6.53 20.40 -4.45
C VAL A 23 6.03 20.50 -5.90
N LEU A 24 5.18 21.49 -6.17
CA LEU A 24 4.74 21.82 -7.53
C LEU A 24 5.61 22.94 -8.10
N TYR A 25 6.17 22.72 -9.29
CA TYR A 25 6.91 23.72 -10.05
C TYR A 25 6.06 24.17 -11.24
N VAL A 26 5.90 25.48 -11.43
CA VAL A 26 5.06 26.07 -12.49
C VAL A 26 5.87 27.08 -13.29
N ASP A 27 5.75 27.00 -14.62
CA ASP A 27 6.34 27.90 -15.61
C ASP A 27 7.86 28.13 -15.43
N ASP A 28 8.66 27.06 -15.54
CA ASP A 28 10.12 27.09 -15.35
C ASP A 28 10.54 27.72 -14.01
N ASP A 29 9.98 27.19 -12.92
CA ASP A 29 10.24 27.58 -11.52
C ASP A 29 9.83 29.01 -11.13
N LYS A 30 9.03 29.70 -11.95
CA LYS A 30 8.44 31.01 -11.58
C LYS A 30 7.57 30.93 -10.33
N LEU A 31 6.91 29.80 -10.13
CA LEU A 31 6.25 29.46 -8.87
C LEU A 31 6.73 28.07 -8.43
N VAL A 32 7.30 28.03 -7.23
CA VAL A 32 7.67 26.80 -6.53
C VAL A 32 6.79 26.70 -5.29
N LEU A 33 5.79 25.82 -5.36
CA LEU A 33 4.75 25.70 -4.34
C LEU A 33 4.93 24.40 -3.56
N PRO A 34 5.47 24.45 -2.32
CA PRO A 34 5.43 23.33 -1.40
C PRO A 34 4.04 23.20 -0.76
N GLU A 35 3.88 22.19 0.11
CA GLU A 35 2.66 21.87 0.86
C GLU A 35 1.53 21.26 0.03
N THR A 36 1.17 20.03 0.37
CA THR A 36 0.14 19.26 -0.32
C THR A 36 -1.16 20.06 -0.45
N MET A 37 -1.69 20.63 0.64
CA MET A 37 -2.97 21.36 0.60
C MET A 37 -2.91 22.64 -0.24
N ALA A 38 -1.77 23.34 -0.24
CA ALA A 38 -1.58 24.51 -1.07
C ALA A 38 -1.57 24.14 -2.56
N ILE A 39 -0.92 23.02 -2.91
CA ILE A 39 -0.90 22.49 -4.28
C ILE A 39 -2.32 22.12 -4.74
N TYR A 40 -3.09 21.38 -3.92
CA TYR A 40 -4.48 21.01 -4.24
C TYR A 40 -5.34 22.26 -4.50
N ARG A 41 -5.32 23.23 -3.57
CA ARG A 41 -6.08 24.48 -3.71
C ARG A 41 -5.66 25.28 -4.95
N TYR A 42 -4.36 25.41 -5.22
CA TYR A 42 -3.87 26.13 -6.38
C TYR A 42 -4.37 25.51 -7.70
N LEU A 43 -4.23 24.20 -7.84
CA LEU A 43 -4.68 23.49 -9.04
C LEU A 43 -6.21 23.55 -9.20
N ALA A 44 -6.94 23.40 -8.09
CA ALA A 44 -8.40 23.48 -8.07
C ALA A 44 -8.92 24.86 -8.46
N ALA A 45 -8.31 25.92 -7.92
CA ALA A 45 -8.64 27.29 -8.26
C ALA A 45 -8.29 27.61 -9.72
N LYS A 46 -7.15 27.11 -10.22
CA LYS A 46 -6.67 27.39 -11.58
C LYS A 46 -7.46 26.63 -12.66
N HIS A 47 -7.93 25.42 -12.36
CA HIS A 47 -8.47 24.49 -13.37
C HIS A 47 -9.91 24.03 -13.14
N GLY A 48 -10.57 24.50 -12.09
CA GLY A 48 -11.98 24.23 -11.84
C GLY A 48 -12.23 22.99 -10.99
N ALA A 49 -11.99 23.12 -9.68
CA ALA A 49 -12.44 22.19 -8.63
C ALA A 49 -12.58 22.87 -7.25
N ILE A 50 -12.66 24.21 -7.25
CA ILE A 50 -12.93 25.01 -6.05
C ILE A 50 -14.43 25.34 -6.01
N PRO A 51 -15.10 25.25 -4.84
CA PRO A 51 -16.48 25.70 -4.71
C PRO A 51 -16.64 27.20 -5.01
N ASP A 52 -17.82 27.59 -5.48
CA ASP A 52 -18.13 28.98 -5.82
C ASP A 52 -18.41 29.83 -4.56
N SER A 53 -18.99 29.23 -3.51
CA SER A 53 -19.27 29.92 -2.25
C SER A 53 -18.08 29.88 -1.29
N LEU A 54 -17.91 30.94 -0.50
CA LEU A 54 -16.85 31.02 0.50
C LEU A 54 -17.09 30.00 1.63
N GLU A 55 -18.35 29.76 1.95
CA GLU A 55 -18.79 28.81 2.96
C GLU A 55 -18.39 27.37 2.59
N ASP A 56 -18.62 26.97 1.33
CA ASP A 56 -18.22 25.66 0.84
C ASP A 56 -16.70 25.53 0.74
N GLN A 57 -15.99 26.59 0.32
CA GLN A 57 -14.53 26.62 0.34
C GLN A 57 -13.99 26.40 1.76
N ALA A 58 -14.54 27.11 2.75
CA ALA A 58 -14.16 26.97 4.15
C ALA A 58 -14.47 25.57 4.71
N LEU A 59 -15.59 24.96 4.29
CA LEU A 59 -15.89 23.57 4.64
C LEU A 59 -14.88 22.59 4.02
N CYS A 60 -14.51 22.77 2.75
CA CYS A 60 -13.47 21.96 2.12
C CYS A 60 -12.14 22.07 2.88
N ASP A 61 -11.74 23.28 3.28
CA ASP A 61 -10.53 23.50 4.07
C ASP A 61 -10.61 22.81 5.43
N ALA A 62 -11.74 22.92 6.14
CA ALA A 62 -11.93 22.26 7.43
C ALA A 62 -11.82 20.72 7.32
N TYR A 63 -12.37 20.14 6.27
CA TYR A 63 -12.23 18.70 6.02
C TYR A 63 -10.80 18.33 5.63
N ALA A 64 -10.11 19.14 4.83
CA ALA A 64 -8.72 18.91 4.50
C ALA A 64 -7.80 18.95 5.73
N ASP A 65 -8.02 19.89 6.65
CA ASP A 65 -7.29 19.98 7.91
C ASP A 65 -7.55 18.76 8.81
N HIS A 66 -8.81 18.33 8.89
CA HIS A 66 -9.16 17.09 9.58
C HIS A 66 -8.44 15.85 9.00
N ILE A 67 -8.28 15.82 7.68
CA ILE A 67 -7.52 14.78 6.97
C ILE A 67 -6.00 14.91 7.18
N GLN A 68 -5.48 16.12 7.40
CA GLN A 68 -4.06 16.32 7.69
C GLN A 68 -3.64 15.65 9.02
N ASP A 69 -4.52 15.66 10.02
CA ASP A 69 -4.31 14.93 11.28
C ASP A 69 -4.20 13.42 11.04
N PHE A 70 -5.07 12.89 10.17
CA PHE A 70 -4.99 11.50 9.73
C PHE A 70 -3.67 11.19 9.01
N MET A 71 -3.27 12.04 8.07
CA MET A 71 -2.03 11.88 7.30
C MET A 71 -0.78 11.86 8.17
N SER A 72 -0.78 12.64 9.25
CA SER A 72 0.31 12.65 10.21
C SER A 72 0.47 11.30 10.90
N LYS A 73 -0.64 10.62 11.25
CA LYS A 73 -0.62 9.28 11.85
C LYS A 73 -0.16 8.21 10.85
N VAL A 74 -0.67 8.27 9.61
CA VAL A 74 -0.21 7.41 8.52
C VAL A 74 1.29 7.55 8.30
N SER A 75 1.78 8.79 8.26
CA SER A 75 3.21 9.08 8.06
C SER A 75 4.07 8.50 9.17
N LEU A 76 3.64 8.60 10.44
CA LEU A 76 4.33 7.98 11.57
C LEU A 76 4.36 6.45 11.46
N PHE A 77 3.23 5.83 11.08
CA PHE A 77 3.18 4.39 10.86
C PHE A 77 4.11 3.95 9.72
N ILE A 78 4.02 4.57 8.54
CA ILE A 78 4.86 4.27 7.38
C ILE A 78 6.34 4.48 7.73
N MET A 79 6.69 5.59 8.38
CA MET A 79 8.05 5.86 8.83
C MET A 79 8.52 4.75 9.77
N SER A 80 7.70 4.34 10.75
CA SER A 80 8.08 3.31 11.70
C SER A 80 8.44 1.97 11.04
N VAL A 81 7.68 1.58 10.00
CA VAL A 81 7.94 0.36 9.22
C VAL A 81 9.16 0.54 8.32
N THR A 82 9.25 1.64 7.59
CA THR A 82 10.31 1.88 6.58
C THR A 82 11.68 2.12 7.22
N THR A 83 11.74 2.74 8.40
CA THR A 83 12.99 2.94 9.14
C THR A 83 13.29 1.82 10.14
N LYS A 84 12.50 0.73 10.12
CA LYS A 84 12.69 -0.47 10.97
C LYS A 84 12.79 -0.13 12.46
N MET A 85 11.85 0.67 12.95
CA MET A 85 11.75 0.98 14.38
C MET A 85 11.49 -0.29 15.22
N PRO A 86 11.70 -0.26 16.55
CA PRO A 86 11.34 -1.36 17.43
C PRO A 86 9.87 -1.78 17.24
N ARG A 87 9.60 -3.09 17.39
CA ARG A 87 8.27 -3.67 17.13
C ARG A 87 7.19 -2.98 17.96
N GLU A 88 7.51 -2.61 19.20
CA GLU A 88 6.61 -1.96 20.13
C GLU A 88 6.14 -0.60 19.58
N ARG A 89 7.05 0.18 18.98
CA ARG A 89 6.74 1.47 18.33
C ARG A 89 5.89 1.29 17.07
N ILE A 90 6.19 0.27 16.27
CA ILE A 90 5.38 -0.04 15.08
C ILE A 90 3.95 -0.39 15.48
N VAL A 91 3.78 -1.23 16.51
CA VAL A 91 2.46 -1.61 17.04
C VAL A 91 1.73 -0.41 17.64
N GLU A 92 2.42 0.48 18.35
CA GLU A 92 1.87 1.73 18.87
C GLU A 92 1.30 2.60 17.74
N TYR A 93 2.10 2.93 16.72
CA TYR A 93 1.66 3.78 15.62
C TYR A 93 0.57 3.13 14.77
N LEU A 94 0.64 1.81 14.55
CA LEU A 94 -0.42 1.06 13.88
C LEU A 94 -1.73 1.14 14.68
N THR A 95 -1.67 0.98 16.00
CA THR A 95 -2.85 1.05 16.87
C THR A 95 -3.48 2.43 16.84
N ASP A 96 -2.67 3.48 16.96
CA ASP A 96 -3.13 4.88 16.91
C ASP A 96 -3.75 5.23 15.56
N TYR A 97 -3.13 4.75 14.48
CA TYR A 97 -3.64 4.89 13.13
C TYR A 97 -4.99 4.19 12.95
N THR A 98 -5.08 2.90 13.30
CA THR A 98 -6.32 2.12 13.17
C THR A 98 -7.46 2.68 14.01
N LYS A 99 -7.18 3.09 15.26
CA LYS A 99 -8.17 3.76 16.11
C LYS A 99 -8.66 5.05 15.48
N PHE A 100 -7.76 5.87 14.94
CA PHE A 100 -8.18 7.10 14.29
C PHE A 100 -9.07 6.82 13.07
N VAL A 101 -8.75 5.83 12.23
CA VAL A 101 -9.62 5.43 11.11
C VAL A 101 -11.02 5.10 11.62
N GLN A 102 -11.11 4.18 12.58
CA GLN A 102 -12.37 3.59 13.00
C GLN A 102 -13.22 4.52 13.87
N GLU A 103 -12.60 5.30 14.75
CA GLU A 103 -13.30 6.10 15.76
C GLU A 103 -13.48 7.57 15.35
N ARG A 104 -12.75 8.04 14.33
CA ARG A 104 -12.79 9.46 13.90
C ARG A 104 -13.10 9.58 12.41
N LEU A 105 -12.18 9.14 11.55
CA LEU A 105 -12.26 9.38 10.11
C LEU A 105 -13.56 8.81 9.51
N VAL A 106 -13.84 7.53 9.78
CA VAL A 106 -15.02 6.84 9.23
C VAL A 106 -16.33 7.48 9.72
N PRO A 107 -16.54 7.66 11.04
CA PRO A 107 -17.75 8.33 11.54
C PRO A 107 -17.93 9.76 11.02
N ASP A 108 -16.87 10.56 11.01
CA ASP A 108 -16.94 11.98 10.64
C ASP A 108 -17.27 12.15 9.15
N LEU A 109 -16.64 11.36 8.27
CA LEU A 109 -16.93 11.39 6.83
C LEU A 109 -18.32 10.84 6.51
N LYS A 110 -18.76 9.74 7.15
CA LYS A 110 -20.12 9.20 6.97
C LYS A 110 -21.17 10.24 7.33
N LYS A 111 -21.04 10.83 8.52
CA LYS A 111 -21.94 11.89 8.99
C LYS A 111 -21.98 13.08 8.03
N GLN A 112 -20.84 13.47 7.48
CA GLN A 112 -20.80 14.57 6.51
C GLN A 112 -21.47 14.21 5.20
N LEU A 113 -21.23 13.02 4.65
CA LEU A 113 -21.84 12.55 3.41
C LEU A 113 -23.37 12.49 3.55
N GLU A 114 -23.87 11.98 4.69
CA GLU A 114 -25.29 11.98 5.03
C GLU A 114 -25.87 13.40 5.13
N LYS A 115 -25.17 14.30 5.84
CA LYS A 115 -25.59 15.70 6.01
C LYS A 115 -25.65 16.46 4.68
N ASN A 116 -24.66 16.28 3.81
CA ASN A 116 -24.61 16.98 2.52
C ASN A 116 -25.62 16.40 1.53
N GLY A 117 -25.82 15.08 1.53
CA GLY A 117 -26.88 14.41 0.76
C GLY A 117 -26.65 14.32 -0.77
N THR A 118 -25.62 14.95 -1.31
CA THR A 118 -25.24 14.88 -2.74
C THR A 118 -24.28 13.71 -3.04
N GLY A 119 -23.79 13.07 -1.99
CA GLY A 119 -22.74 12.06 -2.06
C GLY A 119 -21.35 12.61 -2.40
N TRP A 120 -21.15 13.93 -2.28
CA TRP A 120 -19.83 14.57 -2.22
C TRP A 120 -19.62 15.12 -0.81
N ILE A 121 -18.36 15.43 -0.45
CA ILE A 121 -18.05 15.95 0.89
C ILE A 121 -18.62 17.35 1.09
N VAL A 122 -18.57 18.20 0.07
CA VAL A 122 -19.14 19.55 0.06
C VAL A 122 -19.76 19.82 -1.32
N GLY A 123 -20.89 20.53 -1.34
CA GLY A 123 -21.55 20.96 -2.58
C GLY A 123 -22.21 19.80 -3.35
N ASP A 124 -22.53 20.05 -4.62
CA ASP A 124 -23.25 19.13 -5.53
C ASP A 124 -22.38 18.50 -6.63
N LYS A 125 -21.11 18.91 -6.70
CA LYS A 125 -20.09 18.46 -7.66
C LYS A 125 -18.81 18.10 -6.90
N PRO A 126 -17.94 17.22 -7.44
CA PRO A 126 -16.69 16.89 -6.79
C PRO A 126 -15.79 18.12 -6.69
N THR A 127 -15.13 18.26 -5.55
CA THR A 127 -14.16 19.31 -5.26
C THR A 127 -12.80 18.68 -5.00
N TRP A 128 -11.76 19.51 -4.87
CA TRP A 128 -10.40 19.03 -4.58
C TRP A 128 -10.30 18.17 -3.30
N VAL A 129 -11.16 18.40 -2.31
CA VAL A 129 -11.17 17.63 -1.06
C VAL A 129 -11.63 16.19 -1.30
N ASP A 130 -12.49 15.95 -2.30
CA ASP A 130 -12.96 14.62 -2.62
C ASP A 130 -11.83 13.73 -3.18
N PHE A 131 -10.97 14.32 -4.02
CA PHE A 131 -9.78 13.63 -4.54
C PHE A 131 -8.75 13.36 -3.45
N LEU A 132 -8.58 14.30 -2.51
CA LEU A 132 -7.73 14.10 -1.34
C LEU A 132 -8.25 12.92 -0.50
N ILE A 133 -9.53 12.93 -0.12
CA ILE A 133 -10.12 11.89 0.74
C ILE A 133 -10.12 10.51 0.05
N ALA A 134 -10.41 10.45 -1.26
CA ALA A 134 -10.34 9.20 -2.00
C ALA A 134 -8.92 8.61 -2.01
N ASP A 135 -7.89 9.45 -2.16
CA ASP A 135 -6.49 9.03 -2.08
C ASP A 135 -6.12 8.49 -0.69
N ILE A 136 -6.64 9.12 0.36
CA ILE A 136 -6.48 8.68 1.74
C ILE A 136 -7.07 7.30 1.99
N ILE A 137 -8.30 7.08 1.53
CA ILE A 137 -8.97 5.78 1.64
C ILE A 137 -8.17 4.72 0.87
N ASP A 138 -7.67 5.06 -0.31
CA ASP A 138 -6.83 4.15 -1.11
C ASP A 138 -5.52 3.79 -0.40
N ASN A 139 -4.84 4.78 0.16
CA ASN A 139 -3.63 4.54 0.95
C ASN A 139 -3.91 3.65 2.17
N HIS A 140 -5.06 3.80 2.81
CA HIS A 140 -5.43 2.92 3.92
C HIS A 140 -5.59 1.46 3.48
N LEU A 141 -6.23 1.20 2.34
CA LEU A 141 -6.29 -0.16 1.76
C LEU A 141 -4.90 -0.73 1.46
N TYR A 142 -3.97 0.13 1.04
CA TYR A 142 -2.59 -0.28 0.80
C TYR A 142 -1.78 -0.51 2.08
N TRP A 143 -2.08 0.17 3.19
CA TRP A 143 -1.27 0.11 4.41
C TRP A 143 -1.90 -0.69 5.56
N ARG A 144 -3.18 -1.07 5.46
CA ARG A 144 -3.85 -1.86 6.49
C ARG A 144 -3.17 -3.22 6.72
N GLU A 145 -3.23 -3.68 7.96
CA GLU A 145 -2.74 -5.00 8.39
C GLU A 145 -3.88 -6.00 8.60
N THR A 146 -5.12 -5.52 8.73
CA THR A 146 -6.33 -6.32 8.92
C THR A 146 -7.39 -5.91 7.91
N ASN A 147 -8.20 -6.86 7.45
CA ASN A 147 -9.38 -6.53 6.67
C ASN A 147 -10.44 -5.90 7.60
N ASP A 148 -10.80 -4.66 7.30
CA ASP A 148 -11.81 -3.86 7.98
C ASP A 148 -12.90 -3.35 7.01
N ASP A 149 -13.12 -4.06 5.90
CA ASP A 149 -14.09 -3.72 4.84
C ASP A 149 -15.51 -3.48 5.39
N GLU A 150 -15.91 -4.20 6.45
CA GLU A 150 -17.20 -4.01 7.11
C GLU A 150 -17.32 -2.63 7.78
N ILE A 151 -16.21 -2.06 8.24
CA ILE A 151 -16.16 -0.74 8.89
C ILE A 151 -16.08 0.36 7.83
N ILE A 152 -15.19 0.21 6.85
CA ILE A 152 -14.91 1.24 5.84
C ILE A 152 -15.79 1.13 4.58
N GLY A 153 -16.70 0.16 4.51
CA GLY A 153 -17.41 -0.21 3.27
C GLY A 153 -18.15 0.92 2.56
N GLU A 154 -18.69 1.89 3.31
CA GLU A 154 -19.29 3.09 2.71
C GLU A 154 -18.26 4.04 2.11
N LEU A 155 -17.11 4.19 2.76
CA LEU A 155 -16.00 4.97 2.23
C LEU A 155 -15.39 4.31 1.00
N LEU A 156 -15.42 2.97 0.90
CA LEU A 156 -15.03 2.26 -0.31
C LEU A 156 -15.93 2.63 -1.49
N LYS A 157 -17.25 2.66 -1.28
CA LYS A 157 -18.21 3.10 -2.32
C LYS A 157 -17.96 4.56 -2.72
N TYR A 158 -17.69 5.42 -1.74
CA TYR A 158 -17.35 6.82 -2.00
C TYR A 158 -16.05 6.96 -2.81
N ARG A 159 -14.99 6.23 -2.45
CA ARG A 159 -13.73 6.20 -3.20
C ARG A 159 -13.96 5.71 -4.64
N GLU A 160 -14.72 4.64 -4.83
CA GLU A 160 -15.06 4.15 -6.17
C GLU A 160 -15.85 5.18 -7.00
N LYS A 161 -16.74 5.95 -6.36
CA LYS A 161 -17.44 7.07 -7.02
C LYS A 161 -16.45 8.13 -7.52
N VAL A 162 -15.47 8.51 -6.70
CA VAL A 162 -14.42 9.48 -7.11
C VAL A 162 -13.56 8.88 -8.22
N PHE A 163 -13.16 7.62 -8.10
CA PHE A 163 -12.30 6.93 -9.06
C PHE A 163 -13.00 6.66 -10.40
N GLY A 164 -14.34 6.60 -10.40
CA GLY A 164 -15.16 6.52 -11.60
C GLY A 164 -15.33 7.84 -12.36
N LEU A 165 -14.74 8.95 -11.89
CA LEU A 165 -14.79 10.22 -12.62
C LEU A 165 -13.99 10.13 -13.93
N PRO A 166 -14.50 10.76 -15.02
CA PRO A 166 -13.87 10.67 -16.33
C PRO A 166 -12.47 11.29 -16.33
N GLY A 167 -11.53 10.66 -17.04
CA GLY A 167 -10.16 11.13 -17.18
C GLY A 167 -9.18 10.59 -16.14
N LEU A 168 -9.64 9.80 -15.17
CA LEU A 168 -8.78 9.15 -14.18
C LEU A 168 -8.27 7.77 -14.62
N GLU A 169 -8.81 7.20 -15.70
CA GLU A 169 -8.63 5.79 -16.08
C GLU A 169 -7.15 5.43 -16.27
N LYS A 170 -6.42 6.29 -16.99
CA LYS A 170 -4.97 6.10 -17.21
C LYS A 170 -4.21 6.09 -15.89
N ARG A 171 -4.49 7.05 -15.01
CA ARG A 171 -3.78 7.19 -13.72
C ARG A 171 -4.09 6.00 -12.80
N LEU A 172 -5.34 5.54 -12.78
CA LEU A 172 -5.76 4.41 -11.97
C LEU A 172 -5.16 3.09 -12.48
N GLU A 173 -5.01 2.93 -13.80
CA GLU A 173 -4.32 1.77 -14.37
C GLU A 173 -2.83 1.77 -14.02
N GLU A 174 -2.15 2.92 -14.15
CA GLU A 174 -0.76 3.07 -13.71
C GLU A 174 -0.61 2.77 -12.21
N ARG A 175 -1.57 3.21 -11.39
CA ARG A 175 -1.57 2.93 -9.94
C ARG A 175 -1.57 1.45 -9.62
N LYS A 176 -2.38 0.63 -10.30
CA LYS A 176 -2.41 -0.83 -10.08
C LYS A 176 -1.02 -1.47 -10.23
N THR A 177 -0.19 -0.91 -11.12
CA THR A 177 1.17 -1.40 -11.35
C THR A 177 2.18 -0.91 -10.32
N LEU A 178 2.02 0.33 -9.84
CA LEU A 178 2.95 0.96 -8.88
C LEU A 178 2.67 0.57 -7.43
N PHE A 179 1.39 0.36 -7.10
CA PHE A 179 0.90 0.07 -5.75
C PHE A 179 -0.13 -1.05 -5.82
N PRO A 180 0.29 -2.32 -6.03
CA PRO A 180 -0.64 -3.43 -6.07
C PRO A 180 -1.39 -3.55 -4.72
N PRO A 181 -2.71 -3.83 -4.71
CA PRO A 181 -3.47 -3.98 -3.48
C PRO A 181 -2.83 -5.03 -2.55
N ARG A 182 -2.74 -4.76 -1.24
CA ARG A 182 -2.22 -5.74 -0.27
C ARG A 182 -3.07 -7.00 -0.16
N ASP A 183 -4.36 -6.89 -0.50
CA ASP A 183 -5.28 -8.03 -0.55
C ASP A 183 -5.05 -8.92 -1.78
N THR A 184 -4.19 -8.50 -2.71
CA THR A 184 -3.62 -9.44 -3.68
C THR A 184 -2.76 -10.39 -2.86
N PRO A 185 -3.08 -11.69 -2.78
CA PRO A 185 -2.29 -12.63 -2.01
C PRO A 185 -0.84 -12.46 -2.45
N LYS A 186 0.04 -12.05 -1.54
CA LYS A 186 1.47 -12.07 -1.83
C LYS A 186 1.78 -13.52 -2.18
N MET A 187 2.02 -13.77 -3.46
CA MET A 187 2.28 -15.11 -3.96
C MET A 187 3.63 -15.55 -3.39
N VAL A 188 3.58 -16.17 -2.22
CA VAL A 188 4.76 -16.71 -1.56
C VAL A 188 5.28 -17.82 -2.45
N LYS A 189 6.52 -17.67 -2.93
CA LYS A 189 7.13 -18.68 -3.79
C LYS A 189 7.76 -19.74 -2.91
N TYR A 190 7.22 -20.96 -2.96
CA TYR A 190 7.76 -22.12 -2.28
C TYR A 190 8.59 -22.97 -3.25
N THR A 191 9.81 -23.35 -2.87
CA THR A 191 10.61 -24.35 -3.58
C THR A 191 10.97 -25.47 -2.63
N LEU A 192 10.48 -26.68 -2.89
CA LEU A 192 10.81 -27.88 -2.14
C LEU A 192 12.01 -28.55 -2.82
N PHE A 193 13.14 -28.60 -2.12
CA PHE A 193 14.35 -29.25 -2.60
C PHE A 193 14.53 -30.63 -1.96
N TYR A 194 14.45 -31.68 -2.79
CA TYR A 194 14.57 -33.06 -2.31
C TYR A 194 15.10 -34.04 -3.36
N MET A 195 15.43 -35.25 -2.92
CA MET A 195 15.74 -36.34 -3.84
C MET A 195 14.51 -36.70 -4.68
N LYS A 196 14.70 -37.24 -5.88
CA LYS A 196 13.64 -37.74 -6.77
C LYS A 196 13.04 -39.07 -6.30
N ILE A 197 12.59 -39.07 -5.05
CA ILE A 197 11.87 -40.14 -4.35
C ILE A 197 10.82 -39.51 -3.43
N ASN A 198 9.84 -40.30 -2.97
CA ASN A 198 8.84 -39.82 -2.01
C ASN A 198 9.48 -39.45 -0.67
N GLY A 199 10.14 -40.41 -0.02
CA GLY A 199 10.90 -40.21 1.22
C GLY A 199 10.21 -39.29 2.25
N ARG A 200 10.99 -38.43 2.90
CA ARG A 200 10.51 -37.46 3.88
C ARG A 200 9.76 -36.27 3.28
N ALA A 201 9.87 -36.03 1.96
CA ALA A 201 9.16 -34.97 1.26
C ALA A 201 7.73 -35.36 0.86
N GLY A 202 7.37 -36.64 0.88
CA GLY A 202 6.05 -37.12 0.45
C GLY A 202 4.90 -36.46 1.20
N GLY A 203 4.98 -36.36 2.53
CA GLY A 203 3.96 -35.69 3.33
C GLY A 203 3.89 -34.17 3.09
N ILE A 204 5.03 -33.53 2.82
CA ILE A 204 5.10 -32.10 2.49
C ILE A 204 4.41 -31.84 1.14
N ARG A 205 4.68 -32.65 0.12
CA ARG A 205 4.03 -32.56 -1.19
C ARG A 205 2.51 -32.72 -1.07
N LEU A 206 2.06 -33.76 -0.38
CA LEU A 206 0.62 -34.00 -0.16
C LEU A 206 -0.06 -32.82 0.56
N MET A 207 0.61 -32.22 1.54
CA MET A 207 0.08 -31.06 2.26
C MET A 207 -0.04 -29.84 1.34
N LEU A 208 1.00 -29.54 0.55
CA LEU A 208 1.00 -28.42 -0.40
C LEU A 208 -0.09 -28.62 -1.47
N ASP A 209 -0.20 -29.83 -2.03
CA ASP A 209 -1.23 -30.18 -3.02
C ASP A 209 -2.64 -30.10 -2.43
N TYR A 210 -2.86 -30.65 -1.23
CA TYR A 210 -4.15 -30.61 -0.54
C TYR A 210 -4.62 -29.18 -0.26
N LEU A 211 -3.69 -28.31 0.17
CA LEU A 211 -3.95 -26.89 0.44
C LEU A 211 -3.98 -26.04 -0.84
N LYS A 212 -3.73 -26.63 -2.02
CA LYS A 212 -3.64 -25.94 -3.31
C LYS A 212 -2.60 -24.81 -3.30
N VAL A 213 -1.52 -24.97 -2.54
CA VAL A 213 -0.42 -24.02 -2.48
C VAL A 213 0.54 -24.32 -3.64
N PRO A 214 0.73 -23.40 -4.60
CA PRO A 214 1.67 -23.63 -5.70
C PRO A 214 3.10 -23.66 -5.18
N PHE A 215 3.90 -24.63 -5.64
CA PHE A 215 5.31 -24.78 -5.28
C PHE A 215 6.13 -25.36 -6.44
N GLU A 216 7.43 -25.10 -6.43
CA GLU A 216 8.41 -25.73 -7.31
C GLU A 216 9.01 -26.97 -6.62
N ASP A 217 8.84 -28.16 -7.20
CA ASP A 217 9.46 -29.41 -6.73
C ASP A 217 10.83 -29.60 -7.40
N LYS A 218 11.86 -28.99 -6.82
CA LYS A 218 13.23 -29.05 -7.34
C LYS A 218 13.88 -30.35 -6.87
N THR A 219 13.93 -31.33 -7.77
CA THR A 219 14.48 -32.66 -7.46
C THR A 219 15.87 -32.90 -8.03
N PHE A 220 16.62 -33.82 -7.38
CA PHE A 220 17.91 -34.31 -7.85
C PHE A 220 18.01 -35.84 -7.72
N GLU A 221 18.88 -36.46 -8.52
CA GLU A 221 19.14 -37.90 -8.51
C GLU A 221 20.04 -38.28 -7.32
N ARG A 222 19.84 -39.47 -6.74
CA ARG A 222 20.60 -39.91 -5.55
C ARG A 222 22.11 -39.92 -5.75
N SER A 223 22.58 -40.15 -6.98
CA SER A 223 24.00 -40.12 -7.35
C SER A 223 24.64 -38.74 -7.16
N GLU A 224 23.85 -37.67 -7.19
CA GLU A 224 24.31 -36.28 -7.02
C GLU A 224 24.47 -35.91 -5.53
N TRP A 225 23.96 -36.74 -4.61
CA TRP A 225 23.94 -36.45 -3.18
C TRP A 225 25.32 -36.18 -2.55
N PRO A 226 26.41 -36.90 -2.88
CA PRO A 226 27.73 -36.60 -2.33
C PRO A 226 28.21 -35.18 -2.66
N THR A 227 27.81 -34.64 -3.82
CA THR A 227 28.13 -33.27 -4.27
C THR A 227 27.21 -32.23 -3.66
N ILE A 228 25.93 -32.57 -3.46
CA ILE A 228 24.90 -31.66 -2.92
C ILE A 228 24.95 -31.56 -1.39
N LYS A 229 25.24 -32.66 -0.69
CA LYS A 229 25.24 -32.70 0.79
C LYS A 229 26.10 -31.61 1.44
N PRO A 230 27.32 -31.30 0.97
CA PRO A 230 28.13 -30.22 1.54
C PRO A 230 27.54 -28.83 1.34
N THR A 231 26.60 -28.65 0.39
CA THR A 231 25.97 -27.36 0.08
C THR A 231 24.68 -27.13 0.86
N THR A 232 24.18 -28.12 1.62
CA THR A 232 22.94 -27.96 2.39
C THR A 232 23.22 -27.49 3.82
N PRO A 233 22.35 -26.65 4.41
CA PRO A 233 22.60 -26.02 5.72
C PRO A 233 22.95 -26.98 6.85
N PHE A 234 22.37 -28.20 6.85
CA PHE A 234 22.60 -29.22 7.88
C PHE A 234 23.05 -30.58 7.32
N GLY A 235 23.51 -30.62 6.07
CA GLY A 235 23.87 -31.89 5.43
C GLY A 235 22.69 -32.85 5.24
N GLN A 236 21.46 -32.31 5.21
CA GLN A 236 20.20 -33.04 5.11
C GLN A 236 19.23 -32.37 4.12
N VAL A 237 18.25 -33.15 3.67
CA VAL A 237 17.08 -32.73 2.90
C VAL A 237 15.85 -33.48 3.46
N PRO A 238 14.59 -32.99 3.36
CA PRO A 238 14.12 -31.87 2.53
C PRO A 238 14.47 -30.48 3.08
N ILE A 239 14.50 -29.51 2.17
CA ILE A 239 14.62 -28.09 2.45
C ILE A 239 13.48 -27.38 1.73
N LEU A 240 12.74 -26.54 2.44
CA LEU A 240 11.78 -25.62 1.85
C LEU A 240 12.39 -24.22 1.79
N TYR A 241 12.52 -23.68 0.58
CA TYR A 241 12.90 -22.30 0.35
C TYR A 241 11.64 -21.46 0.16
N VAL A 242 11.61 -20.29 0.79
CA VAL A 242 10.48 -19.36 0.76
C VAL A 242 10.97 -18.01 0.24
N ASP A 243 10.26 -17.48 -0.78
CA ASP A 243 10.55 -16.21 -1.43
C ASP A 243 12.01 -16.06 -1.91
N ASP A 244 12.48 -17.00 -2.75
CA ASP A 244 13.85 -17.02 -3.31
C ASP A 244 14.93 -16.91 -2.21
N ASP A 245 14.92 -17.88 -1.29
CA ASP A 245 15.88 -18.09 -0.19
C ASP A 245 15.84 -17.05 0.94
N LYS A 246 14.84 -16.15 0.99
CA LYS A 246 14.65 -15.23 2.14
C LYS A 246 14.43 -15.96 3.46
N LEU A 247 13.79 -17.13 3.40
CA LEU A 247 13.72 -18.07 4.50
C LEU A 247 14.04 -19.47 3.98
N VAL A 248 14.93 -20.15 4.71
CA VAL A 248 15.35 -21.52 4.43
C VAL A 248 14.94 -22.37 5.61
N LEU A 249 14.00 -23.30 5.38
CA LEU A 249 13.51 -24.24 6.38
C LEU A 249 14.08 -25.63 6.08
N PRO A 250 15.23 -25.98 6.67
CA PRO A 250 15.71 -27.35 6.65
C PRO A 250 14.96 -28.19 7.67
N GLU A 251 14.90 -29.50 7.43
CA GLU A 251 14.22 -30.50 8.27
C GLU A 251 12.69 -30.56 8.14
N THR A 252 12.19 -31.78 8.03
CA THR A 252 10.77 -32.07 7.82
C THR A 252 9.86 -31.53 8.93
N LEU A 253 10.29 -31.56 10.20
CA LEU A 253 9.48 -31.08 11.32
C LEU A 253 9.38 -29.55 11.39
N ALA A 254 10.39 -28.84 10.89
CA ALA A 254 10.34 -27.38 10.80
C ALA A 254 9.42 -26.93 9.66
N ILE A 255 9.36 -27.71 8.57
CA ILE A 255 8.50 -27.42 7.41
C ILE A 255 7.01 -27.64 7.72
N TYR A 256 6.66 -28.50 8.67
CA TYR A 256 5.26 -28.77 9.04
C TYR A 256 4.63 -27.76 10.01
N ARG A 257 5.38 -26.76 10.49
CA ARG A 257 4.89 -25.74 11.45
C ARG A 257 4.48 -24.48 10.73
#